data_AF-A0A7V6H0R6-F1
#
_entry.id   AF-A0A7V6H0R6-F1
#
_cell.length_a   1.000
_cell.length_b   1.000
_cell.length_c   1.000
_cell.angle_alpha   90.00
_cell.angle_beta   90.00
_cell.angle_gamma   90.00
#
_symmetry.space_group_name_H-M   'P 1'
#
loop_
_entity.id
_entity.type
_entity.pdbx_description
1 polymer ?
#
loop_
_entity_poly.entity_id
_entity_poly.type
_entity_poly.pdbx_seq_one_letter_code
_entity_poly.pdbx_strand_id
1 'polypeptide(L)'
;NPTLEPFIKVLLRSYTGLFTDYVSVDEELLASRLGATRDEVYQAFLKCSRMGVMKYVPQRQTPLIVLLQPRIEPDRLRFPDEVYKDRLLQYKKRIDSVISYAETEYICRSRQLLAYFGERNGRDCGHCDVCVSMKKVAISDDEYGDIENAIKAQLEAGPAEPGQIVMDLGFDEEKIWKVVRRLEDTGTVYINKEGYLQLSQTEL
;
A
#
# COMPACT_ATOMS: atom_id res chain seq x y z
N ASN A 1 58.71 -13.12 -26.51
CA ASN A 1 57.67 -14.07 -26.06
C ASN A 1 57.07 -14.79 -27.25
N PRO A 2 57.49 -16.05 -27.51
CA PRO A 2 57.09 -16.81 -28.72
C PRO A 2 55.57 -17.10 -28.79
N THR A 3 54.86 -17.01 -27.67
CA THR A 3 53.41 -17.22 -27.59
C THR A 3 52.56 -16.03 -28.05
N LEU A 4 53.12 -14.81 -28.07
CA LEU A 4 52.38 -13.58 -28.42
C LEU A 4 52.61 -13.15 -29.88
N GLU A 5 53.65 -13.66 -30.52
CA GLU A 5 53.97 -13.37 -31.92
C GLU A 5 52.84 -13.71 -32.91
N PRO A 6 52.17 -14.89 -32.85
CA PRO A 6 51.05 -15.17 -33.73
C PRO A 6 49.87 -14.23 -33.48
N PHE A 7 49.61 -13.87 -32.21
CA PHE A 7 48.54 -12.94 -31.85
C PHE A 7 48.76 -11.54 -32.42
N ILE A 8 49.96 -10.97 -32.24
CA ILE A 8 50.29 -9.63 -32.76
C ILE A 8 50.23 -9.60 -34.29
N LYS A 9 50.72 -10.66 -34.97
CA LYS A 9 50.66 -10.76 -36.44
C LYS A 9 49.22 -10.81 -36.96
N VAL A 10 48.35 -11.57 -36.30
CA VAL A 10 46.92 -11.64 -36.69
C VAL A 10 46.22 -10.32 -36.39
N LEU A 11 46.53 -9.68 -35.27
CA LEU A 11 45.97 -8.37 -34.89
C LEU A 11 46.30 -7.30 -35.95
N LEU A 12 47.57 -7.19 -36.35
CA LEU A 12 48.05 -6.23 -37.36
C LEU A 12 47.52 -6.52 -38.77
N ARG A 13 47.23 -7.78 -39.10
CA ARG A 13 46.59 -8.15 -40.38
C ARG A 13 45.08 -7.91 -40.40
N SER A 14 44.45 -7.96 -39.23
CA SER A 14 42.99 -7.89 -39.11
C SER A 14 42.49 -6.45 -38.98
N TYR A 15 43.27 -5.57 -38.36
CA TYR A 15 42.89 -4.20 -38.10
C TYR A 15 44.01 -3.25 -38.55
N THR A 16 43.65 -2.30 -39.40
CA THR A 16 44.53 -1.22 -39.83
C THR A 16 44.36 -0.02 -38.90
N GLY A 17 45.36 0.87 -38.82
CA GLY A 17 45.26 2.11 -38.02
C GLY A 17 45.37 1.93 -36.50
N LEU A 18 45.75 0.75 -36.01
CA LEU A 18 45.93 0.46 -34.57
C LEU A 18 46.96 1.36 -33.86
N PHE A 19 47.85 2.01 -34.62
CA PHE A 19 48.89 2.90 -34.09
C PHE A 19 48.46 4.37 -34.06
N THR A 20 47.39 4.75 -34.76
CA THR A 20 46.95 6.15 -34.87
C THR A 20 45.80 6.46 -33.93
N ASP A 21 44.80 5.59 -33.85
CA ASP A 21 43.58 5.81 -33.05
C ASP A 21 43.10 4.54 -32.34
N TYR A 22 42.16 4.71 -31.41
CA TYR A 22 41.46 3.59 -30.78
C TYR A 22 40.55 2.89 -31.81
N VAL A 23 40.75 1.58 -31.97
CA VAL A 23 39.96 0.73 -32.88
C VAL A 23 39.10 -0.22 -32.07
N SER A 24 37.82 -0.36 -32.45
CA SER A 24 36.94 -1.39 -31.93
C SER A 24 37.36 -2.75 -32.46
N VAL A 25 37.79 -3.64 -31.57
CA VAL A 25 38.26 -4.98 -31.90
C VAL A 25 37.21 -6.00 -31.46
N ASP A 26 36.88 -6.91 -32.36
CA ASP A 26 36.08 -8.09 -32.09
C ASP A 26 36.98 -9.24 -31.61
N GLU A 27 36.82 -9.62 -30.34
CA GLU A 27 37.56 -10.71 -29.69
C GLU A 27 37.20 -12.10 -30.27
N GLU A 28 35.97 -12.31 -30.73
CA GLU A 28 35.50 -13.60 -31.26
C GLU A 28 36.07 -13.84 -32.67
N LEU A 29 36.16 -12.78 -33.48
CA LEU A 29 36.84 -12.84 -34.77
C LEU A 29 38.35 -13.10 -34.63
N LEU A 30 39.00 -12.58 -33.58
CA LEU A 30 40.40 -12.88 -33.32
C LEU A 30 40.60 -14.30 -32.79
N ALA A 31 39.72 -14.77 -31.91
CA ALA A 31 39.73 -16.13 -31.38
C ALA A 31 39.62 -17.18 -32.51
N SER A 32 38.65 -17.00 -33.42
CA SER A 32 38.47 -17.88 -34.58
C SER A 32 39.67 -17.91 -35.53
N ARG A 33 40.35 -16.77 -35.75
CA ARG A 33 41.54 -16.68 -36.62
C ARG A 33 42.81 -17.25 -35.98
N LEU A 34 42.93 -17.19 -34.65
CA LEU A 34 44.04 -17.79 -33.92
C LEU A 34 43.84 -19.28 -33.62
N GLY A 35 42.61 -19.79 -33.74
CA GLY A 35 42.25 -21.12 -33.23
C GLY A 35 42.33 -21.21 -31.71
N ALA A 36 42.10 -20.09 -31.02
CA ALA A 36 42.20 -19.94 -29.57
C ALA A 36 40.82 -19.63 -28.96
N THR A 37 40.71 -19.74 -27.64
CA THR A 37 39.50 -19.35 -26.92
C THR A 37 39.45 -17.83 -26.69
N ARG A 38 38.23 -17.28 -26.48
CA ARG A 38 38.05 -15.85 -26.18
C ARG A 38 38.84 -15.42 -24.94
N ASP A 39 38.92 -16.27 -23.92
CA ASP A 39 39.67 -15.97 -22.70
C ASP A 39 41.18 -15.90 -22.96
N GLU A 40 41.74 -16.78 -23.79
CA GLU A 40 43.16 -16.72 -24.16
C GLU A 40 43.52 -15.44 -24.91
N VAL A 41 42.63 -14.98 -25.80
CA VAL A 41 42.75 -13.70 -26.52
C VAL A 41 42.69 -12.54 -25.53
N TYR A 42 41.73 -12.56 -24.60
CA TYR A 42 41.61 -11.56 -23.54
C TYR A 42 42.87 -11.49 -22.64
N GLN A 43 43.41 -12.64 -22.23
CA GLN A 43 44.65 -12.70 -21.47
C GLN A 43 45.86 -12.22 -22.27
N ALA A 44 45.91 -12.47 -23.58
CA ALA A 44 46.94 -11.91 -24.47
C ALA A 44 46.85 -10.38 -24.55
N PHE A 45 45.64 -9.83 -24.68
CA PHE A 45 45.41 -8.37 -24.63
C PHE A 45 45.89 -7.75 -23.31
N LEU A 46 45.54 -8.36 -22.18
CA LEU A 46 45.99 -7.91 -20.86
C LEU A 46 47.51 -7.99 -20.70
N LYS A 47 48.14 -9.08 -21.15
CA LYS A 47 49.61 -9.26 -21.08
C LYS A 47 50.33 -8.18 -21.89
N CYS A 48 49.91 -7.95 -23.14
CA CYS A 48 50.48 -6.90 -23.98
C CYS A 48 50.22 -5.50 -23.42
N SER A 49 49.09 -5.28 -22.76
CA SER A 49 48.80 -4.00 -22.11
C SER A 49 49.68 -3.76 -20.88
N ARG A 50 49.90 -4.80 -20.06
CA ARG A 50 50.85 -4.75 -18.92
C ARG A 50 52.30 -4.55 -19.37
N MET A 51 52.68 -5.11 -20.52
CA MET A 51 54.00 -4.88 -21.13
C MET A 51 54.17 -3.49 -21.74
N GLY A 52 53.13 -2.65 -21.73
CA GLY A 52 53.17 -1.29 -22.29
C GLY A 52 53.14 -1.24 -23.82
N VAL A 53 52.86 -2.37 -24.49
CA VAL A 53 52.85 -2.45 -25.97
C VAL A 53 51.57 -1.86 -26.57
N MET A 54 50.44 -1.94 -25.84
CA MET A 54 49.16 -1.36 -26.28
C MET A 54 48.25 -0.97 -25.10
N LYS A 55 47.29 -0.07 -25.35
CA LYS A 55 46.23 0.27 -24.38
C LYS A 55 44.96 -0.49 -24.72
N TYR A 56 44.61 -1.46 -23.90
CA TYR A 56 43.40 -2.26 -24.06
C TYR A 56 42.29 -1.77 -23.13
N VAL A 57 41.11 -1.48 -23.70
CA VAL A 57 39.90 -1.13 -22.93
C VAL A 57 38.91 -2.29 -23.05
N PRO A 58 38.69 -3.07 -21.98
CA PRO A 58 37.80 -4.22 -22.04
C PRO A 58 36.34 -3.81 -22.21
N GLN A 59 35.54 -4.69 -22.81
CA GLN A 59 34.09 -4.51 -22.92
C GLN A 59 33.47 -4.38 -21.51
N ARG A 60 32.55 -3.42 -21.34
CA ARG A 60 31.81 -3.25 -20.08
C ARG A 60 30.87 -4.44 -19.89
N GLN A 61 31.04 -5.19 -18.78
CA GLN A 61 30.15 -6.29 -18.39
C GLN A 61 28.90 -5.82 -17.61
N THR A 62 28.58 -4.52 -17.66
CA THR A 62 27.39 -3.99 -16.98
C THR A 62 26.14 -4.53 -17.66
N PRO A 63 25.17 -5.09 -16.92
CA PRO A 63 23.90 -5.52 -17.50
C PRO A 63 23.20 -4.30 -18.11
N LEU A 64 22.82 -4.41 -19.38
CA LEU A 64 22.10 -3.38 -20.10
C LEU A 64 20.61 -3.74 -20.15
N ILE A 65 19.75 -2.79 -19.80
CA ILE A 65 18.31 -2.89 -20.06
C ILE A 65 18.10 -2.44 -21.50
N VAL A 66 17.76 -3.37 -22.39
CA VAL A 66 17.41 -3.07 -23.77
C VAL A 66 15.89 -2.97 -23.86
N LEU A 67 15.40 -1.81 -24.28
CA LEU A 67 14.00 -1.65 -24.66
C LEU A 67 13.82 -2.28 -26.05
N LEU A 68 13.06 -3.37 -26.11
CA LEU A 68 12.79 -4.08 -27.37
C LEU A 68 11.90 -3.29 -28.33
N GLN A 69 11.21 -2.27 -27.82
CA GLN A 69 10.27 -1.45 -28.57
C GLN A 69 10.84 -0.05 -28.80
N PRO A 70 10.67 0.51 -30.01
CA PRO A 70 11.07 1.88 -30.28
C PRO A 70 10.20 2.84 -29.47
N ARG A 71 10.80 3.95 -29.04
CA ARG A 71 10.06 5.04 -28.40
C ARG A 71 9.13 5.68 -29.42
N ILE A 72 7.83 5.68 -29.13
CA ILE A 72 6.81 6.32 -29.97
C ILE A 72 6.76 7.82 -29.62
N GLU A 73 6.73 8.68 -30.65
CA GLU A 73 6.53 10.13 -30.47
C GLU A 73 5.16 10.43 -29.87
N PRO A 74 5.03 11.44 -28.99
CA PRO A 74 3.75 11.79 -28.36
C PRO A 74 2.60 12.00 -29.35
N ASP A 75 2.87 12.61 -30.51
CA ASP A 75 1.87 12.94 -31.52
C ASP A 75 1.26 11.70 -32.20
N ARG A 76 2.02 10.60 -32.22
CA ARG A 76 1.62 9.30 -32.78
C ARG A 76 1.03 8.36 -31.73
N LEU A 77 1.05 8.76 -30.46
CA LEU A 77 0.46 7.98 -29.39
C LEU A 77 -1.08 8.05 -29.50
N ARG A 78 -1.72 6.90 -29.59
CA ARG A 78 -3.18 6.76 -29.62
C ARG A 78 -3.57 5.76 -28.55
N PHE A 79 -4.36 6.22 -27.58
CA PHE A 79 -4.94 5.36 -26.57
C PHE A 79 -6.38 5.01 -26.99
N PRO A 80 -6.77 3.73 -26.97
CA PRO A 80 -8.15 3.37 -27.24
C PRO A 80 -9.07 3.87 -26.12
N ASP A 81 -10.35 4.12 -26.45
CA ASP A 81 -11.36 4.64 -25.53
C ASP A 81 -11.52 3.80 -24.26
N GLU A 82 -11.31 2.49 -24.36
CA GLU A 82 -11.35 1.55 -23.23
C GLU A 82 -10.35 1.95 -22.13
N VAL A 83 -9.14 2.37 -22.50
CA VAL A 83 -8.10 2.79 -21.52
C VAL A 83 -8.55 4.04 -20.76
N TYR A 84 -9.23 4.97 -21.42
CA TYR A 84 -9.76 6.16 -20.76
C TYR A 84 -10.91 5.83 -19.81
N LYS A 85 -11.82 4.94 -20.23
CA LYS A 85 -12.94 4.48 -19.41
C LYS A 85 -12.46 3.74 -18.16
N ASP A 86 -11.48 2.85 -18.31
CA ASP A 86 -10.88 2.12 -17.19
C ASP A 86 -10.20 3.06 -16.21
N ARG A 87 -9.42 4.03 -16.71
CA ARG A 87 -8.80 5.06 -15.87
C ARG A 87 -9.83 5.90 -15.13
N LEU A 88 -10.89 6.33 -15.80
CA LEU A 88 -11.98 7.08 -15.18
C LEU A 88 -12.66 6.26 -14.08
N LEU A 89 -12.92 4.98 -14.32
CA LEU A 89 -13.54 4.08 -13.34
C LEU A 89 -12.65 3.88 -12.12
N GLN A 90 -11.35 3.67 -12.30
CA GLN A 90 -10.38 3.59 -11.19
C GLN A 90 -10.30 4.92 -10.42
N TYR A 91 -10.34 6.05 -11.12
CA TYR A 91 -10.29 7.37 -10.50
C TYR A 91 -11.52 7.64 -9.63
N LYS A 92 -12.72 7.31 -10.13
CA LYS A 92 -13.97 7.36 -9.36
C LYS A 92 -13.88 6.51 -8.10
N LYS A 93 -13.47 5.24 -8.22
CA LYS A 93 -13.29 4.34 -7.07
C LYS A 93 -12.36 4.92 -6.01
N ARG A 94 -11.27 5.59 -6.40
CA ARG A 94 -10.35 6.23 -5.46
C ARG A 94 -11.00 7.41 -4.73
N ILE A 95 -11.73 8.26 -5.46
CA ILE A 95 -12.48 9.37 -4.87
C ILE A 95 -13.52 8.84 -3.88
N ASP A 96 -14.32 7.86 -4.28
CA ASP A 96 -15.35 7.25 -3.44
C ASP A 96 -14.74 6.66 -2.16
N SER A 97 -13.54 6.07 -2.26
CA SER A 97 -12.80 5.56 -1.10
C SER A 97 -12.35 6.68 -0.15
N VAL A 98 -11.96 7.85 -0.67
CA VAL A 98 -11.57 9.02 0.14
C VAL A 98 -12.79 9.66 0.80
N ILE A 99 -13.91 9.76 0.08
CA ILE A 99 -15.18 10.24 0.62
C ILE A 99 -15.63 9.32 1.76
N SER A 100 -15.68 8.01 1.50
CA SER A 100 -15.99 7.01 2.53
C SER A 100 -15.03 7.10 3.71
N TYR A 101 -13.73 7.28 3.47
CA TYR A 101 -12.77 7.48 4.54
C TYR A 101 -13.14 8.67 5.41
N ALA A 102 -13.54 9.81 4.83
CA ALA A 102 -13.87 11.04 5.55
C ALA A 102 -15.21 10.99 6.30
N GLU A 103 -16.26 10.45 5.66
CA GLU A 103 -17.63 10.41 6.17
C GLU A 103 -17.88 9.27 7.17
N THR A 104 -17.05 8.23 7.17
CA THR A 104 -17.24 7.09 8.07
C THR A 104 -16.82 7.43 9.50
N GLU A 105 -17.80 7.58 10.39
CA GLU A 105 -17.60 7.95 11.80
C GLU A 105 -17.58 6.76 12.77
N TYR A 106 -17.82 5.53 12.28
CA TYR A 106 -17.98 4.34 13.14
C TYR A 106 -16.89 3.27 12.93
N ILE A 107 -16.01 3.43 11.94
CA ILE A 107 -14.88 2.53 11.68
C ILE A 107 -13.58 3.26 12.02
N CYS A 108 -12.70 2.63 12.80
CA CYS A 108 -11.37 3.17 13.07
C CYS A 108 -10.65 3.62 11.78
N ARG A 109 -10.18 4.89 11.74
CA ARG A 109 -9.48 5.46 10.57
C ARG A 109 -8.29 4.61 10.12
N SER A 110 -7.45 4.17 11.05
CA SER A 110 -6.29 3.31 10.74
C SER A 110 -6.71 1.97 10.11
N ARG A 111 -7.81 1.38 10.55
CA ARG A 111 -8.33 0.13 9.98
C ARG A 111 -8.84 0.34 8.55
N GLN A 112 -9.49 1.48 8.28
CA GLN A 112 -9.91 1.86 6.93
C GLN A 112 -8.72 2.05 5.99
N LEU A 113 -7.67 2.73 6.45
CA LEU A 113 -6.44 2.93 5.67
C LEU A 113 -5.75 1.61 5.33
N LEU A 114 -5.61 0.70 6.31
CA LEU A 114 -5.03 -0.62 6.09
C LEU A 114 -5.83 -1.40 5.03
N ALA A 115 -7.17 -1.38 5.13
CA ALA A 115 -8.03 -2.04 4.18
C ALA A 115 -7.87 -1.49 2.75
N TYR A 116 -7.71 -0.16 2.60
CA TYR A 116 -7.47 0.48 1.30
C TYR A 116 -6.17 0.01 0.63
N PHE A 117 -5.11 -0.26 1.41
CA PHE A 117 -3.85 -0.81 0.91
C PHE A 117 -3.82 -2.35 0.82
N GLY A 118 -4.93 -3.02 1.10
CA GLY A 118 -5.09 -4.47 0.96
C GLY A 118 -4.84 -5.27 2.25
N GLU A 119 -4.62 -4.61 3.37
CA GLU A 119 -4.40 -5.25 4.67
C GLU A 119 -5.72 -5.38 5.45
N ARG A 120 -6.15 -6.62 5.72
CA ARG A 120 -7.47 -6.90 6.33
C ARG A 120 -7.44 -7.17 7.84
N ASN A 121 -6.26 -7.38 8.43
CA ASN A 121 -6.11 -7.76 9.84
C ASN A 121 -5.79 -6.56 10.75
N GLY A 122 -6.51 -5.45 10.58
CA GLY A 122 -6.35 -4.25 11.40
C GLY A 122 -7.19 -4.31 12.67
N ARG A 123 -6.56 -4.24 13.84
CA ARG A 123 -7.26 -3.90 15.10
C ARG A 123 -7.51 -2.40 15.17
N ASP A 124 -8.48 -1.99 15.98
CA ASP A 124 -8.74 -0.58 16.21
C ASP A 124 -7.53 0.07 16.91
N CYS A 125 -7.10 1.21 16.38
CA CYS A 125 -5.87 1.88 16.83
C CYS A 125 -5.99 2.51 18.23
N GLY A 126 -7.22 2.79 18.68
CA GLY A 126 -7.48 3.38 20.00
C GLY A 126 -7.15 4.87 20.14
N HIS A 127 -6.59 5.53 19.13
CA HIS A 127 -6.12 6.93 19.19
C HIS A 127 -6.62 7.85 18.06
N CYS A 128 -7.34 7.33 17.05
CA CYS A 128 -7.95 8.17 16.02
C CYS A 128 -9.21 8.87 16.54
N ASP A 129 -9.68 9.90 15.83
CA ASP A 129 -10.91 10.64 16.13
C ASP A 129 -12.12 9.72 16.38
N VAL A 130 -12.32 8.70 15.54
CA VAL A 130 -13.39 7.69 15.70
C VAL A 130 -13.20 6.83 16.96
N CYS A 131 -11.98 6.38 17.23
CA CYS A 131 -11.71 5.60 18.45
C CYS A 131 -11.86 6.46 19.72
N VAL A 132 -11.48 7.73 19.64
CA VAL A 132 -11.57 8.68 20.75
C VAL A 132 -13.03 9.07 20.99
N SER A 133 -13.84 9.29 19.94
CA SER A 133 -15.28 9.53 20.10
C SER A 133 -15.96 8.31 20.71
N MET A 134 -15.66 7.10 20.24
CA MET A 134 -16.15 5.86 20.84
C MET A 134 -15.79 5.73 22.34
N LYS A 135 -14.58 6.17 22.73
CA LYS A 135 -14.09 6.18 24.12
C LYS A 135 -14.64 7.32 24.98
N LYS A 136 -14.91 8.50 24.42
CA LYS A 136 -15.50 9.63 25.17
C LYS A 136 -16.90 9.30 25.66
N VAL A 137 -17.56 8.43 24.92
CA VAL A 137 -18.86 7.90 25.29
C VAL A 137 -18.71 6.57 26.05
N ALA A 138 -17.49 6.20 26.50
CA ALA A 138 -17.30 5.13 27.46
C ALA A 138 -17.74 5.65 28.82
N ILE A 139 -18.94 5.24 29.20
CA ILE A 139 -19.41 5.29 30.57
C ILE A 139 -18.49 4.32 31.34
N SER A 140 -17.96 4.71 32.51
CA SER A 140 -17.27 3.76 33.38
C SER A 140 -18.19 2.57 33.65
N ASP A 141 -17.71 1.33 33.77
CA ASP A 141 -18.59 0.19 34.05
C ASP A 141 -19.43 0.44 35.34
N ASP A 142 -18.86 1.17 36.30
CA ASP A 142 -19.56 1.62 37.52
C ASP A 142 -20.66 2.66 37.20
N GLU A 143 -20.34 3.73 36.44
CA GLU A 143 -21.32 4.75 36.03
C GLU A 143 -22.43 4.16 35.13
N TYR A 144 -22.11 3.12 34.35
CA TYR A 144 -23.06 2.46 33.47
C TYR A 144 -24.01 1.61 34.28
N GLY A 145 -23.49 0.85 35.26
CA GLY A 145 -24.29 0.10 36.21
C GLY A 145 -25.21 1.02 37.02
N ASP A 146 -24.71 2.17 37.46
CA ASP A 146 -25.51 3.15 38.21
C ASP A 146 -26.67 3.73 37.37
N ILE A 147 -26.39 4.14 36.14
CA ILE A 147 -27.42 4.66 35.21
C ILE A 147 -28.40 3.56 34.80
N GLU A 148 -27.92 2.35 34.51
CA GLU A 148 -28.76 1.20 34.15
C GLU A 148 -29.71 0.82 35.29
N ASN A 149 -29.20 0.71 36.51
CA ASN A 149 -30.01 0.39 37.69
C ASN A 149 -31.04 1.49 37.99
N ALA A 150 -30.66 2.76 37.85
CA ALA A 150 -31.56 3.88 38.09
C ALA A 150 -32.69 3.94 37.03
N ILE A 151 -32.37 3.66 35.76
CA ILE A 151 -33.38 3.55 34.68
C ILE A 151 -34.32 2.37 34.95
N LYS A 152 -33.80 1.19 35.31
CA LYS A 152 -34.63 0.02 35.63
C LYS A 152 -35.55 0.26 36.82
N ALA A 153 -35.03 0.83 37.91
CA ALA A 153 -35.82 1.14 39.11
C ALA A 153 -36.98 2.12 38.80
N GLN A 154 -36.75 3.11 37.94
CA GLN A 154 -37.79 4.06 37.53
C GLN A 154 -38.85 3.39 36.64
N LEU A 155 -38.42 2.51 35.73
CA LEU A 155 -39.33 1.78 34.83
C LEU A 155 -40.08 0.62 35.53
N GLU A 156 -39.60 0.13 36.67
CA GLU A 156 -40.32 -0.79 37.56
C GLU A 156 -41.47 -0.09 38.29
N ALA A 157 -41.33 1.21 38.60
CA ALA A 157 -42.37 2.01 39.23
C ALA A 157 -43.52 2.38 38.26
N GLY A 158 -43.29 2.34 36.95
CA GLY A 158 -44.29 2.52 35.91
C GLY A 158 -43.71 3.00 34.58
N PRO A 159 -44.50 2.99 33.48
CA PRO A 159 -44.09 3.59 32.20
C PRO A 159 -43.74 5.07 32.37
N ALA A 160 -42.56 5.47 31.91
CA ALA A 160 -42.07 6.85 31.99
C ALA A 160 -41.79 7.43 30.61
N GLU A 161 -42.00 8.74 30.45
CA GLU A 161 -41.60 9.46 29.24
C GLU A 161 -40.08 9.61 29.21
N PRO A 162 -39.44 9.49 28.03
CA PRO A 162 -37.99 9.70 27.90
C PRO A 162 -37.52 11.03 28.48
N GLY A 163 -38.32 12.11 28.35
CA GLY A 163 -38.01 13.42 28.92
C GLY A 163 -38.08 13.49 30.45
N GLN A 164 -38.95 12.68 31.08
CA GLN A 164 -39.07 12.61 32.53
C GLN A 164 -37.87 11.90 33.15
N ILE A 165 -37.38 10.85 32.48
CA ILE A 165 -36.20 10.07 32.89
C ILE A 165 -34.95 10.96 32.91
N VAL A 166 -34.79 11.85 31.93
CA VAL A 166 -33.67 12.80 31.89
C VAL A 166 -33.76 13.84 33.02
N MET A 167 -34.97 14.28 33.37
CA MET A 167 -35.18 15.24 34.47
C MET A 167 -34.95 14.62 35.86
N ASP A 168 -35.37 13.38 36.06
CA ASP A 168 -35.32 12.72 37.38
C ASP A 168 -33.95 12.15 37.72
N LEU A 169 -33.15 11.75 36.71
CA LEU A 169 -31.90 11.02 36.93
C LEU A 169 -30.66 11.93 37.08
N GLY A 170 -30.73 13.22 36.74
CA GLY A 170 -29.63 14.17 36.98
C GLY A 170 -28.30 13.87 36.28
N PHE A 171 -28.26 12.88 35.37
CA PHE A 171 -27.10 12.56 34.53
C PHE A 171 -27.15 13.33 33.20
N ASP A 172 -26.01 13.42 32.51
CA ASP A 172 -25.93 14.00 31.17
C ASP A 172 -26.91 13.31 30.20
N GLU A 173 -27.73 14.10 29.50
CA GLU A 173 -28.74 13.64 28.55
C GLU A 173 -28.13 12.70 27.49
N GLU A 174 -26.92 13.00 27.01
CA GLU A 174 -26.20 12.15 26.04
C GLU A 174 -25.82 10.78 26.60
N LYS A 175 -25.51 10.68 27.90
CA LYS A 175 -25.19 9.41 28.56
C LYS A 175 -26.45 8.57 28.75
N ILE A 176 -27.56 9.19 29.19
CA ILE A 176 -28.85 8.53 29.38
C ILE A 176 -29.36 7.94 28.06
N TRP A 177 -29.38 8.73 26.99
CA TRP A 177 -29.84 8.26 25.67
C TRP A 177 -28.99 7.10 25.13
N LYS A 178 -27.70 7.06 25.45
CA LYS A 178 -26.86 5.93 25.07
C LYS A 178 -27.19 4.67 25.85
N VAL A 179 -27.42 4.76 27.17
CA VAL A 179 -27.82 3.60 27.98
C VAL A 179 -29.19 3.10 27.53
N VAL A 180 -30.14 4.00 27.28
CA VAL A 180 -31.47 3.64 26.76
C VAL A 180 -31.37 2.93 25.41
N ARG A 181 -30.62 3.48 24.42
CA ARG A 181 -30.41 2.78 23.13
C ARG A 181 -29.78 1.41 23.30
N ARG A 182 -28.83 1.28 24.23
CA ARG A 182 -28.17 0.00 24.50
C ARG A 182 -29.15 -1.01 25.13
N LEU A 183 -30.05 -0.55 26.01
CA LEU A 183 -31.11 -1.37 26.62
C LEU A 183 -32.21 -1.77 25.62
N GLU A 184 -32.48 -0.92 24.63
CA GLU A 184 -33.34 -1.26 23.48
C GLU A 184 -32.67 -2.30 22.57
N ASP A 185 -31.37 -2.14 22.28
CA ASP A 185 -30.59 -3.09 21.48
C ASP A 185 -30.48 -4.47 22.17
N THR A 186 -30.43 -4.52 23.51
CA THR A 186 -30.45 -5.77 24.29
C THR A 186 -31.86 -6.32 24.53
N GLY A 187 -32.90 -5.61 24.08
CA GLY A 187 -34.30 -6.02 24.19
C GLY A 187 -34.89 -5.95 25.59
N THR A 188 -34.27 -5.21 26.51
CA THR A 188 -34.69 -5.10 27.92
C THR A 188 -35.71 -3.97 28.14
N VAL A 189 -35.68 -2.95 27.28
CA VAL A 189 -36.60 -1.81 27.30
C VAL A 189 -37.22 -1.64 25.92
N TYR A 190 -38.50 -1.28 25.85
CA TYR A 190 -39.21 -0.99 24.59
C TYR A 190 -40.06 0.26 24.71
N ILE A 191 -40.28 0.92 23.57
CA ILE A 191 -41.18 2.06 23.45
C ILE A 191 -42.59 1.55 23.13
N ASN A 192 -43.55 1.88 23.98
CA ASN A 192 -44.96 1.58 23.77
C ASN A 192 -45.58 2.45 22.67
N LYS A 193 -46.75 2.04 22.15
CA LYS A 193 -47.48 2.78 21.10
C LYS A 193 -47.85 4.23 21.46
N GLU A 194 -47.80 4.57 22.75
CA GLU A 194 -48.07 5.90 23.30
C GLU A 194 -46.79 6.73 23.55
N GLY A 195 -45.60 6.21 23.22
CA GLY A 195 -44.33 6.94 23.33
C GLY A 195 -43.61 6.81 24.68
N TYR A 196 -44.11 5.97 25.59
CA TYR A 196 -43.50 5.70 26.90
C TYR A 196 -42.52 4.52 26.85
N LEU A 197 -41.43 4.60 27.62
CA LEU A 197 -40.51 3.49 27.81
C LEU A 197 -41.09 2.50 28.84
N GLN A 198 -41.02 1.20 28.55
CA GLN A 198 -41.41 0.11 29.46
C GLN A 198 -40.37 -1.01 29.45
N LEU A 199 -40.22 -1.69 30.59
CA LEU A 199 -39.42 -2.91 30.67
C LEU A 199 -40.14 -4.06 29.96
N SER A 200 -39.41 -4.79 29.11
CA SER A 200 -39.91 -6.03 28.53
C SER A 200 -40.21 -7.01 29.66
N GLN A 201 -41.49 -7.32 29.90
CA GLN A 201 -41.84 -8.44 30.76
C GLN A 201 -41.42 -9.72 30.04
N THR A 202 -40.25 -10.25 30.38
CA THR A 202 -39.97 -11.65 30.15
C THR A 202 -40.43 -12.39 31.40
N GLU A 203 -41.59 -13.04 31.27
CA GLU A 203 -42.02 -14.10 32.16
C GLU A 203 -40.97 -15.23 32.16
N LEU A 204 -40.70 -15.76 33.37
CA LEU A 204 -39.94 -16.97 33.77
C LEU A 204 -38.43 -16.85 33.95
#